data_AF-A0A0K8Q9I3-F1
#
_entry.id   AF-A0A0K8Q9I3-F1
#
_cell.length_a   1.000
_cell.length_b   1.000
_cell.length_c   1.000
_cell.angle_alpha   90.00
_cell.angle_beta   90.00
_cell.angle_gamma   90.00
#
_symmetry.space_group_name_H-M   'P 1'
#
loop_
_entity.id
_entity.type
_entity.pdbx_description
1 polymer ?
#
loop_
_entity_poly.entity_id
_entity_poly.type
_entity_poly.pdbx_seq_one_letter_code
_entity_poly.pdbx_strand_id
1 'polypeptide(L)'
;AAARARQLKAPAVPRKSQANEEIFQGFAAPDSTEIFLCQGSPDGTAAWTHEFGEGLEVPSGGTGAVIDHVNLAQPWQHFDEAVLFYTSALALEPQPYAEVPSPTGLVRSQVMLTADRAVRLVLNLAPVIQQDGADAGPGSGTGHRRTYQEHIAFAVDDLVATARAARDRGLDFLRIPANYYEDLDARFGLDPTFLATLQELNLLYDRDADGEFLHFYTATVGTVFFEMVERRGGYDGYGAPNAPVRHAVQYDHLHGPK
;
A
#
# COMPACT_ATOMS: atom_id res chain seq x y z
N ALA A 1 22.77 -0.85 -1.66
CA ALA A 1 21.86 -0.87 -2.82
C ALA A 1 22.38 -0.04 -4.01
N ALA A 2 22.67 1.26 -3.85
CA ALA A 2 22.99 2.15 -4.98
C ALA A 2 24.16 1.70 -5.89
N ALA A 3 25.29 1.28 -5.30
CA ALA A 3 26.43 0.75 -6.05
C ALA A 3 26.06 -0.52 -6.85
N ARG A 4 25.19 -1.36 -6.29
CA ARG A 4 24.69 -2.59 -6.94
C ARG A 4 23.78 -2.24 -8.10
N ALA A 5 22.81 -1.33 -7.92
CA ALA A 5 21.94 -0.84 -8.99
C ALA A 5 22.76 -0.29 -10.18
N ARG A 6 23.83 0.46 -9.90
CA ARG A 6 24.77 0.95 -10.93
C ARG A 6 25.52 -0.19 -11.65
N GLN A 7 26.02 -1.19 -10.92
CA GLN A 7 26.69 -2.36 -11.52
C GLN A 7 25.74 -3.17 -12.41
N LEU A 8 24.47 -3.26 -12.02
CA LEU A 8 23.39 -3.88 -12.79
C LEU A 8 22.87 -2.99 -13.92
N LYS A 9 23.46 -1.80 -14.12
CA LYS A 9 23.11 -0.83 -15.17
C LYS A 9 21.65 -0.34 -15.10
N ALA A 10 21.09 -0.26 -13.89
CA ALA A 10 19.81 0.40 -13.68
C ALA A 10 19.89 1.86 -14.20
N PRO A 11 18.89 2.34 -14.95
CA PRO A 11 18.88 3.72 -15.46
C PRO A 11 18.97 4.70 -14.30
N ALA A 12 19.98 5.58 -14.31
CA ALA A 12 20.12 6.60 -13.29
C ALA A 12 19.04 7.69 -13.47
N VAL A 13 18.43 8.12 -12.37
CA VAL A 13 17.46 9.22 -12.35
C VAL A 13 18.18 10.47 -11.88
N PRO A 14 18.39 11.47 -12.75
CA PRO A 14 19.07 12.70 -12.35
C PRO A 14 18.13 13.60 -11.53
N ARG A 15 18.61 14.06 -10.38
CA ARG A 15 17.95 15.09 -9.58
C ARG A 15 18.85 16.32 -9.48
N LYS A 16 18.29 17.51 -9.75
CA LYS A 16 18.97 18.77 -9.45
C LYS A 16 18.94 18.95 -7.93
N SER A 17 20.10 19.21 -7.33
CA SER A 17 20.22 19.45 -5.89
C SER A 17 20.97 20.77 -5.65
N GLN A 18 20.59 21.50 -4.61
CA GLN A 18 21.30 22.70 -4.18
C GLN A 18 22.49 22.35 -3.28
N ALA A 19 23.35 23.35 -2.97
CA ALA A 19 24.57 23.13 -2.19
C ALA A 19 24.32 22.65 -0.75
N ASN A 20 23.11 22.87 -0.21
CA ASN A 20 22.67 22.49 1.12
C ASN A 20 21.69 21.30 1.14
N GLU A 21 21.52 20.62 -0.01
CA GLU A 21 20.63 19.46 -0.13
C GLU A 21 21.44 18.15 -0.19
N GLU A 22 20.90 17.09 0.41
CA GLU A 22 21.42 15.73 0.32
C GLU A 22 21.36 15.25 -1.13
N ILE A 23 22.47 14.67 -1.59
CA ILE A 23 22.56 14.12 -2.94
C ILE A 23 22.05 12.67 -2.90
N PHE A 24 20.80 12.47 -3.30
CA PHE A 24 20.24 11.12 -3.46
C PHE A 24 20.83 10.38 -4.65
N GLN A 25 21.01 9.07 -4.48
CA GLN A 25 21.30 8.18 -5.60
C GLN A 25 19.98 7.61 -6.13
N GLY A 26 19.51 8.17 -7.25
CA GLY A 26 18.27 7.80 -7.91
C GLY A 26 18.45 6.80 -9.06
N PHE A 27 17.52 5.85 -9.19
CA PHE A 27 17.43 4.95 -10.34
C PHE A 27 15.98 4.58 -10.66
N ALA A 28 15.71 4.28 -11.93
CA ALA A 28 14.38 3.91 -12.40
C ALA A 28 14.22 2.38 -12.40
N ALA A 29 13.10 1.91 -11.87
CA ALA A 29 12.63 0.54 -12.03
C ALA A 29 12.04 0.32 -13.44
N PRO A 30 11.79 -0.94 -13.87
CA PRO A 30 11.27 -1.25 -15.21
C PRO A 30 9.95 -0.55 -15.57
N ASP A 31 9.08 -0.35 -14.60
CA ASP A 31 7.81 0.38 -14.72
C ASP A 31 7.99 1.92 -14.70
N SER A 32 9.22 2.41 -14.68
CA SER A 32 9.62 3.82 -14.49
C SER A 32 9.41 4.36 -13.08
N THR A 33 9.13 3.52 -12.07
CA THR A 33 9.12 3.96 -10.67
C THR A 33 10.53 4.44 -10.29
N GLU A 34 10.63 5.68 -9.82
CA GLU A 34 11.90 6.27 -9.40
C GLU A 34 12.19 5.94 -7.94
N ILE A 35 13.38 5.38 -7.68
CA ILE A 35 13.82 4.98 -6.35
C ILE A 35 15.01 5.83 -5.96
N PHE A 36 14.86 6.58 -4.87
CA PHE A 36 15.91 7.43 -4.31
C PHE A 36 16.44 6.82 -3.02
N LEU A 37 17.75 6.60 -2.97
CA LEU A 37 18.42 6.13 -1.77
C LEU A 37 19.08 7.30 -1.05
N CYS A 38 18.78 7.44 0.24
CA CYS A 38 19.39 8.39 1.17
C CYS A 38 20.26 7.66 2.19
N GLN A 39 21.12 8.41 2.88
CA GLN A 39 21.82 7.93 4.06
C GLN A 39 20.91 8.09 5.29
N GLY A 40 20.60 6.98 5.94
CA GLY A 40 19.97 7.02 7.27
C GLY A 40 21.00 7.43 8.33
N SER A 41 20.57 8.22 9.32
CA SER A 41 21.36 8.48 10.52
C SER A 41 21.19 7.34 11.55
N PRO A 42 22.12 7.21 12.52
CA PRO A 42 22.06 6.15 13.52
C PRO A 42 20.81 6.17 14.41
N ASP A 43 20.13 7.31 14.51
CA ASP A 43 18.87 7.49 15.26
C ASP A 43 17.61 7.19 14.42
N GLY A 44 17.77 6.71 13.18
CA GLY A 44 16.67 6.35 12.29
C GLY A 44 16.04 7.54 11.56
N THR A 45 16.55 8.76 11.75
CA THR A 45 16.17 9.90 10.91
C THR A 45 16.95 9.88 9.59
N ALA A 46 16.58 10.73 8.63
CA ALA A 46 17.28 10.83 7.36
C ALA A 46 17.81 12.26 7.22
N ALA A 47 19.06 12.41 6.80
CA ALA A 47 19.73 13.72 6.82
C ALA A 47 18.95 14.79 6.03
N TRP A 48 18.33 14.39 4.91
CA TRP A 48 17.49 15.26 4.11
C TRP A 48 16.29 15.90 4.84
N THR A 49 15.80 15.33 5.94
CA THR A 49 14.64 15.91 6.64
C THR A 49 14.96 17.29 7.24
N HIS A 50 16.25 17.56 7.54
CA HIS A 50 16.71 18.87 8.01
C HIS A 50 16.63 19.98 6.94
N GLU A 51 16.52 19.63 5.65
CA GLU A 51 16.35 20.59 4.57
C GLU A 51 15.02 21.36 4.66
N PHE A 52 14.04 20.80 5.38
CA PHE A 52 12.74 21.41 5.64
C PHE A 52 12.76 22.33 6.88
N GLY A 53 13.93 22.57 7.48
CA GLY A 53 14.10 23.37 8.71
C GLY A 53 14.12 22.50 9.98
N GLU A 54 13.99 23.11 11.16
CA GLU A 54 13.96 22.39 12.45
C GLU A 54 12.65 21.59 12.70
N GLY A 55 11.85 21.37 11.65
CA GLY A 55 10.53 20.75 11.71
C GLY A 55 9.41 21.76 11.99
N LEU A 56 8.19 21.35 11.68
CA LEU A 56 6.99 22.01 12.19
C LEU A 56 6.76 21.54 13.64
N GLU A 57 6.17 22.38 14.49
CA GLU A 57 5.67 21.92 15.79
C GLU A 57 4.78 20.69 15.56
N VAL A 58 5.24 19.52 15.98
CA VAL A 58 4.45 18.29 15.89
C VAL A 58 3.29 18.45 16.86
N PRO A 59 2.03 18.45 16.41
CA PRO A 59 0.89 18.57 17.31
C PRO A 59 0.98 17.49 18.38
N SER A 60 0.93 17.92 19.64
CA SER A 60 0.90 17.01 20.78
C SER A 60 -0.33 16.11 20.68
N GLY A 61 -0.11 14.79 20.61
CA GLY A 61 -1.17 13.77 20.60
C GLY A 61 -1.34 12.97 19.31
N GLY A 62 -0.53 13.19 18.28
CA GLY A 62 -0.42 12.22 17.18
C GLY A 62 0.40 11.00 17.61
N THR A 63 -0.18 9.80 17.54
CA THR A 63 0.62 8.57 17.51
C THR A 63 1.41 8.58 16.21
N GLY A 64 2.73 8.36 16.28
CA GLY A 64 3.59 8.40 15.09
C GLY A 64 3.19 7.27 14.14
N ALA A 65 2.65 7.60 12.97
CA ALA A 65 2.37 6.63 11.92
C ALA A 65 3.65 6.34 11.14
N VAL A 66 3.99 5.06 10.99
CA VAL A 66 5.11 4.61 10.15
C VAL A 66 4.57 3.87 8.94
N ILE A 67 5.27 3.93 7.80
CA ILE A 67 4.85 3.17 6.61
C ILE A 67 5.03 1.68 6.90
N ASP A 68 3.96 0.90 6.82
CA ASP A 68 3.99 -0.57 6.94
C ASP A 68 4.42 -1.22 5.63
N HIS A 69 3.77 -0.83 4.52
CA HIS A 69 4.08 -1.32 3.19
C HIS A 69 3.60 -0.38 2.09
N VAL A 70 4.17 -0.53 0.91
CA VAL A 70 3.75 0.19 -0.31
C VAL A 70 3.28 -0.82 -1.34
N ASN A 71 2.15 -0.53 -1.98
CA ASN A 71 1.60 -1.32 -3.07
C ASN A 71 1.75 -0.57 -4.39
N LEU A 72 2.37 -1.21 -5.39
CA LEU A 72 2.56 -0.67 -6.72
C LEU A 72 1.82 -1.50 -7.76
N ALA A 73 1.15 -0.82 -8.67
CA ALA A 73 0.52 -1.43 -9.83
C ALA A 73 1.56 -1.66 -10.92
N GLN A 74 1.71 -2.90 -11.37
CA GLN A 74 2.71 -3.28 -12.35
C GLN A 74 2.09 -3.50 -13.73
N PRO A 75 2.66 -2.91 -14.80
CA PRO A 75 2.36 -3.30 -16.17
C PRO A 75 2.73 -4.77 -16.40
N TRP A 76 1.89 -5.52 -17.12
CA TRP A 76 2.11 -6.95 -17.33
C TRP A 76 3.44 -7.26 -18.01
N GLN A 77 3.91 -6.39 -18.93
CA GLN A 77 5.16 -6.59 -19.65
C GLN A 77 6.39 -6.51 -18.74
N HIS A 78 6.27 -5.79 -17.63
CA HIS A 78 7.38 -5.50 -16.73
C HIS A 78 7.30 -6.26 -15.41
N PHE A 79 6.25 -7.05 -15.16
CA PHE A 79 6.03 -7.67 -13.85
C PHE A 79 7.21 -8.56 -13.40
N ASP A 80 7.59 -9.54 -14.20
CA ASP A 80 8.68 -10.46 -13.83
C ASP A 80 10.06 -9.73 -13.85
N GLU A 81 10.21 -8.73 -14.73
CA GLU A 81 11.39 -7.86 -14.77
C GLU A 81 11.51 -7.02 -13.48
N ALA A 82 10.39 -6.49 -12.98
CA ALA A 82 10.32 -5.73 -11.74
C ALA A 82 10.69 -6.60 -10.54
N VAL A 83 10.16 -7.84 -10.46
CA VAL A 83 10.55 -8.80 -9.41
C VAL A 83 12.05 -9.05 -9.42
N LEU A 84 12.65 -9.31 -10.59
CA LEU A 84 14.09 -9.50 -10.72
C LEU A 84 14.86 -8.23 -10.34
N PHE A 85 14.40 -7.06 -10.76
CA PHE A 85 14.99 -5.78 -10.45
C PHE A 85 15.02 -5.52 -8.95
N TYR A 86 13.89 -5.64 -8.25
CA TYR A 86 13.80 -5.41 -6.82
C TYR A 86 14.61 -6.45 -6.02
N THR A 87 14.65 -7.69 -6.48
CA THR A 87 15.51 -8.74 -5.89
C THR A 87 16.98 -8.37 -6.04
N SER A 88 17.41 -8.02 -7.24
CA SER A 88 18.83 -7.83 -7.55
C SER A 88 19.36 -6.48 -7.07
N ALA A 89 18.65 -5.37 -7.31
CA ALA A 89 19.10 -4.01 -6.99
C ALA A 89 18.93 -3.67 -5.50
N LEU A 90 17.79 -4.05 -4.92
CA LEU A 90 17.41 -3.70 -3.55
C LEU A 90 17.55 -4.83 -2.54
N ALA A 91 17.84 -6.07 -2.96
CA ALA A 91 17.88 -7.24 -2.10
C ALA A 91 16.54 -7.51 -1.38
N LEU A 92 15.42 -7.25 -2.07
CA LEU A 92 14.12 -7.69 -1.57
C LEU A 92 13.93 -9.19 -1.88
N GLU A 93 13.44 -9.94 -0.91
CA GLU A 93 13.14 -11.36 -1.03
C GLU A 93 11.68 -11.54 -1.48
N PRO A 94 11.44 -12.19 -2.64
CA PRO A 94 10.09 -12.52 -3.08
C PRO A 94 9.48 -13.58 -2.18
N GLN A 95 8.25 -13.33 -1.72
CA GLN A 95 7.42 -14.34 -1.06
C GLN A 95 6.62 -15.14 -2.10
N PRO A 96 5.97 -16.27 -1.74
CA PRO A 96 5.00 -16.89 -2.63
C PRO A 96 3.93 -15.88 -3.06
N TYR A 97 3.67 -15.79 -4.37
CA TYR A 97 2.62 -14.90 -4.87
C TYR A 97 1.24 -15.43 -4.49
N ALA A 98 0.27 -14.52 -4.41
CA ALA A 98 -1.14 -14.83 -4.22
C ALA A 98 -1.95 -14.40 -5.45
N GLU A 99 -3.05 -15.11 -5.73
CA GLU A 99 -4.05 -14.68 -6.70
C GLU A 99 -5.34 -14.33 -5.95
N VAL A 100 -5.79 -13.09 -6.14
CA VAL A 100 -6.93 -12.53 -5.44
C VAL A 100 -8.04 -12.25 -6.45
N PRO A 101 -9.26 -12.77 -6.25
CA PRO A 101 -10.41 -12.42 -7.08
C PRO A 101 -10.77 -10.93 -7.01
N SER A 102 -11.08 -10.36 -8.17
CA SER A 102 -11.69 -9.03 -8.31
C SER A 102 -12.86 -9.10 -9.31
N PRO A 103 -13.76 -8.12 -9.34
CA PRO A 103 -14.87 -8.08 -10.31
C PRO A 103 -14.44 -8.15 -11.78
N THR A 104 -13.19 -7.79 -12.08
CA THR A 104 -12.62 -7.75 -13.44
C THR A 104 -11.67 -8.90 -13.74
N GLY A 105 -11.50 -9.87 -12.83
CA GLY A 105 -10.62 -11.03 -12.98
C GLY A 105 -9.67 -11.25 -11.80
N LEU A 106 -8.70 -12.16 -11.95
CA LEU A 106 -7.72 -12.44 -10.91
C LEU A 106 -6.60 -11.38 -10.92
N VAL A 107 -6.32 -10.81 -9.75
CA VAL A 107 -5.15 -9.97 -9.51
C VAL A 107 -4.04 -10.87 -8.96
N ARG A 108 -2.89 -10.89 -9.60
CA ARG A 108 -1.69 -11.53 -9.05
C ARG A 108 -0.96 -10.53 -8.16
N SER A 109 -0.66 -10.92 -6.93
CA SER A 109 0.02 -10.10 -5.92
C SER A 109 1.32 -10.76 -5.49
N GLN A 110 2.44 -10.04 -5.64
CA GLN A 110 3.78 -10.50 -5.29
C GLN A 110 4.36 -9.61 -4.20
N VAL A 111 4.51 -10.15 -3.00
CA VAL A 111 5.17 -9.47 -1.89
C VAL A 111 6.68 -9.60 -2.03
N MET A 112 7.38 -8.49 -1.83
CA MET A 112 8.83 -8.34 -1.85
C MET A 112 9.24 -7.63 -0.55
N LEU A 113 10.18 -8.18 0.22
CA LEU A 113 10.51 -7.62 1.54
C LEU A 113 11.99 -7.70 1.87
N THR A 114 12.48 -6.86 2.78
CA THR A 114 13.83 -7.06 3.36
C THR A 114 13.80 -8.13 4.44
N ALA A 115 14.95 -8.76 4.70
CA ALA A 115 15.06 -9.81 5.74
C ALA A 115 14.64 -9.33 7.14
N ASP A 116 14.85 -8.04 7.44
CA ASP A 116 14.44 -7.37 8.70
C ASP A 116 13.01 -6.82 8.67
N ARG A 117 12.27 -7.01 7.56
CA ARG A 117 10.91 -6.49 7.32
C ARG A 117 10.78 -4.96 7.33
N ALA A 118 11.88 -4.21 7.36
CA ALA A 118 11.84 -2.75 7.39
C ALA A 118 11.28 -2.15 6.08
N VAL A 119 11.45 -2.85 4.95
CA VAL A 119 10.81 -2.48 3.68
C VAL A 119 9.93 -3.63 3.22
N ARG A 120 8.67 -3.31 2.96
CA ARG A 120 7.66 -4.21 2.38
C ARG A 120 7.07 -3.55 1.14
N LEU A 121 7.24 -4.20 -0.01
CA LEU A 121 6.75 -3.75 -1.31
C LEU A 121 5.85 -4.83 -1.90
N VAL A 122 4.63 -4.47 -2.26
CA VAL A 122 3.65 -5.37 -2.84
C VAL A 122 3.45 -4.98 -4.30
N LEU A 123 3.73 -5.90 -5.22
CA LEU A 123 3.59 -5.70 -6.66
C LEU A 123 2.29 -6.36 -7.13
N ASN A 124 1.35 -5.56 -7.63
CA ASN A 124 0.07 -6.04 -8.11
C ASN A 124 -0.01 -6.01 -9.63
N LEU A 125 -0.34 -7.15 -10.22
CA LEU A 125 -0.66 -7.30 -11.63
C LEU A 125 -2.17 -7.45 -11.80
N ALA A 126 -2.79 -6.41 -12.34
CA ALA A 126 -4.21 -6.41 -12.67
C ALA A 126 -4.52 -7.26 -13.92
N PRO A 127 -5.75 -7.77 -14.06
CA PRO A 127 -6.21 -8.40 -15.30
C PRO A 127 -6.03 -7.49 -16.52
N VAL A 128 -5.68 -8.08 -17.67
CA VAL A 128 -5.43 -7.36 -18.94
C VAL A 128 -6.61 -6.48 -19.37
N ILE A 129 -7.85 -6.91 -19.09
CA ILE A 129 -9.09 -6.15 -19.39
C ILE A 129 -9.10 -4.77 -18.71
N GLN A 130 -8.40 -4.62 -17.59
CA GLN A 130 -8.29 -3.37 -16.85
C GLN A 130 -7.07 -2.54 -17.27
N GLN A 131 -6.11 -3.13 -17.99
CA GLN A 131 -4.88 -2.47 -18.44
C GLN A 131 -5.08 -1.71 -19.76
N ASP A 132 -5.93 -2.23 -20.64
CA ASP A 132 -6.34 -1.59 -21.89
C ASP A 132 -7.62 -0.77 -21.63
N GLY A 133 -7.47 0.53 -21.33
CA GLY A 133 -8.58 1.49 -21.37
C GLY A 133 -9.15 1.72 -22.78
N ALA A 134 -9.30 0.68 -23.60
CA ALA A 134 -9.68 0.74 -25.01
C ALA A 134 -11.15 1.13 -25.23
N ASP A 135 -12.00 1.12 -24.19
CA ASP A 135 -13.41 1.50 -24.30
C ASP A 135 -13.71 2.96 -23.91
N ALA A 136 -12.70 3.79 -23.65
CA ALA A 136 -12.92 5.24 -23.60
C ALA A 136 -12.97 5.79 -25.03
N GLY A 137 -14.19 5.89 -25.57
CA GLY A 137 -14.44 6.56 -26.86
C GLY A 137 -13.81 7.97 -26.92
N PRO A 138 -13.57 8.50 -28.12
CA PRO A 138 -12.88 9.77 -28.31
C PRO A 138 -13.74 10.90 -27.71
N GLY A 139 -13.42 11.30 -26.47
CA GLY A 139 -14.21 12.28 -25.73
C GLY A 139 -14.00 12.30 -24.20
N SER A 140 -13.41 11.24 -23.61
CA SER A 140 -12.99 11.27 -22.20
C SER A 140 -11.71 12.08 -22.05
N GLY A 141 -11.84 13.40 -21.87
CA GLY A 141 -10.76 14.38 -21.74
C GLY A 141 -9.88 14.27 -20.48
N THR A 142 -9.71 13.08 -19.91
CA THR A 142 -8.74 12.81 -18.84
C THR A 142 -7.82 11.68 -19.30
N GLY A 143 -6.61 12.02 -19.75
CA GLY A 143 -5.59 11.08 -20.25
C GLY A 143 -5.00 10.13 -19.19
N HIS A 144 -5.73 9.81 -18.13
CA HIS A 144 -5.31 8.77 -17.18
C HIS A 144 -5.71 7.42 -17.76
N ARG A 145 -4.72 6.69 -18.30
CA ARG A 145 -4.77 5.24 -18.43
C ARG A 145 -5.34 4.71 -17.12
N ARG A 146 -6.40 3.90 -17.13
CA ARG A 146 -7.02 3.36 -15.91
C ARG A 146 -6.04 2.40 -15.23
N THR A 147 -5.03 2.96 -14.57
CA THR A 147 -4.06 2.23 -13.78
C THR A 147 -4.80 1.66 -12.58
N TYR A 148 -4.57 0.37 -12.34
CA TYR A 148 -4.99 -0.29 -11.13
C TYR A 148 -4.55 0.53 -9.91
N GLN A 149 -5.41 0.64 -8.89
CA GLN A 149 -5.16 1.54 -7.78
C GLN A 149 -3.97 1.07 -6.94
N GLU A 150 -3.18 2.04 -6.49
CA GLU A 150 -2.02 1.84 -5.63
C GLU A 150 -2.36 2.26 -4.21
N HIS A 151 -1.57 1.80 -3.23
CA HIS A 151 -1.78 2.22 -1.86
C HIS A 151 -0.52 2.27 -1.02
N ILE A 152 -0.59 3.09 0.02
CA ILE A 152 0.43 3.15 1.07
C ILE A 152 -0.26 2.81 2.38
N ALA A 153 0.28 1.83 3.08
CA ALA A 153 -0.20 1.40 4.38
C ALA A 153 0.63 2.04 5.50
N PHE A 154 -0.04 2.47 6.55
CA PHE A 154 0.55 3.05 7.75
C PHE A 154 0.25 2.17 8.96
N ALA A 155 1.29 1.73 9.66
CA ALA A 155 1.14 1.03 10.92
C ALA A 155 0.77 2.01 12.05
N VAL A 156 -0.18 1.59 12.88
CA VAL A 156 -0.63 2.29 14.08
C VAL A 156 -0.75 1.32 15.25
N ASP A 157 -0.60 1.84 16.47
CA ASP A 157 -0.64 1.01 17.70
C ASP A 157 -2.07 0.64 18.14
N ASP A 158 -3.06 1.46 17.80
CA ASP A 158 -4.48 1.22 18.10
C ASP A 158 -5.33 1.67 16.91
N LEU A 159 -5.76 0.70 16.10
CA LEU A 159 -6.54 0.97 14.90
C LEU A 159 -7.94 1.49 15.23
N VAL A 160 -8.56 1.00 16.30
CA VAL A 160 -9.93 1.38 16.67
C VAL A 160 -9.97 2.84 17.10
N ALA A 161 -9.03 3.25 17.97
CA ALA A 161 -8.88 4.64 18.36
C ALA A 161 -8.53 5.52 17.16
N THR A 162 -7.63 5.06 16.29
CA THR A 162 -7.25 5.78 15.06
C THR A 162 -8.45 5.98 14.13
N ALA A 163 -9.25 4.93 13.89
CA ALA A 163 -10.42 5.00 13.03
C ALA A 163 -11.49 5.93 13.60
N ARG A 164 -11.78 5.87 14.91
CA ARG A 164 -12.68 6.83 15.58
C ARG A 164 -12.21 8.26 15.39
N ALA A 165 -10.94 8.52 15.66
CA ALA A 165 -10.36 9.85 15.56
C ALA A 165 -10.29 10.35 14.10
N ALA A 166 -10.16 9.46 13.12
CA ALA A 166 -10.21 9.80 11.70
C ALA A 166 -11.64 10.11 11.25
N ARG A 167 -12.63 9.31 11.67
CA ARG A 167 -14.05 9.55 11.44
C ARG A 167 -14.49 10.90 12.00
N ASP A 168 -14.10 11.21 13.23
CA ASP A 168 -14.45 12.47 13.90
C ASP A 168 -13.83 13.69 13.19
N ARG A 169 -12.74 13.49 12.43
CA ARG A 169 -12.12 14.49 11.55
C ARG A 169 -12.68 14.51 10.13
N GLY A 170 -13.69 13.69 9.83
CA GLY A 170 -14.39 13.66 8.55
C GLY A 170 -13.75 12.78 7.48
N LEU A 171 -12.92 11.81 7.85
CA LEU A 171 -12.40 10.82 6.90
C LEU A 171 -13.56 9.98 6.32
N ASP A 172 -13.59 9.85 4.99
CA ASP A 172 -14.49 8.93 4.29
C ASP A 172 -13.82 7.56 4.11
N PHE A 173 -14.40 6.55 4.76
CA PHE A 173 -13.92 5.16 4.72
C PHE A 173 -14.47 4.44 3.50
N LEU A 174 -13.72 3.44 3.04
CA LEU A 174 -14.29 2.44 2.15
C LEU A 174 -15.42 1.70 2.87
N ARG A 175 -16.64 1.70 2.33
CA ARG A 175 -17.83 1.13 2.98
C ARG A 175 -17.88 -0.38 2.82
N ILE A 176 -17.65 -1.11 3.90
CA ILE A 176 -17.61 -2.58 3.88
C ILE A 176 -19.03 -3.12 4.07
N PRO A 177 -19.50 -4.05 3.21
CA PRO A 177 -20.87 -4.55 3.26
C PRO A 177 -21.13 -5.40 4.51
N ALA A 178 -22.37 -5.39 5.01
CA ALA A 178 -22.73 -6.05 6.27
C ALA A 178 -22.47 -7.56 6.29
N ASN A 179 -22.63 -8.23 5.15
CA ASN A 179 -22.38 -9.67 5.01
C ASN A 179 -20.91 -10.06 5.24
N TYR A 180 -19.95 -9.13 5.14
CA TYR A 180 -18.56 -9.38 5.51
C TYR A 180 -18.43 -9.72 7.00
N TYR A 181 -19.15 -8.99 7.86
CA TYR A 181 -19.08 -9.20 9.31
C TYR A 181 -19.82 -10.47 9.74
N GLU A 182 -20.87 -10.85 9.01
CA GLU A 182 -21.51 -12.16 9.17
C GLU A 182 -20.54 -13.31 8.83
N ASP A 183 -19.74 -13.18 7.77
CA ASP A 183 -18.67 -14.13 7.42
C ASP A 183 -17.54 -14.17 8.47
N LEU A 184 -17.11 -13.01 8.97
CA LEU A 184 -16.09 -12.94 10.03
C LEU A 184 -16.52 -13.67 11.29
N ASP A 185 -17.78 -13.50 11.71
CA ASP A 185 -18.33 -14.21 12.87
C ASP A 185 -18.29 -15.73 12.67
N ALA A 186 -18.75 -16.19 11.50
CA ALA A 186 -18.74 -17.61 11.15
C ALA A 186 -17.32 -18.22 11.09
N ARG A 187 -16.32 -17.46 10.64
CA ARG A 187 -14.94 -17.92 10.48
C ARG A 187 -14.14 -17.90 11.78
N PHE A 188 -14.34 -16.87 12.60
CA PHE A 188 -13.44 -16.58 13.72
C PHE A 188 -14.12 -16.60 15.10
N GLY A 189 -15.46 -16.58 15.17
CA GLY A 189 -16.22 -16.57 16.42
C GLY A 189 -15.83 -15.40 17.32
N LEU A 190 -15.83 -14.19 16.76
CA LEU A 190 -15.35 -12.98 17.44
C LEU A 190 -16.29 -12.56 18.58
N ASP A 191 -15.77 -11.82 19.56
CA ASP A 191 -16.63 -11.20 20.57
C ASP A 191 -17.68 -10.28 19.90
N PRO A 192 -18.97 -10.38 20.24
CA PRO A 192 -20.02 -9.60 19.59
C PRO A 192 -19.82 -8.08 19.69
N THR A 193 -19.24 -7.59 20.78
CA THR A 193 -18.97 -6.15 20.96
C THR A 193 -17.83 -5.70 20.06
N PHE A 194 -16.81 -6.54 19.93
CA PHE A 194 -15.70 -6.30 19.00
C PHE A 194 -16.19 -6.33 17.54
N LEU A 195 -16.99 -7.32 17.15
CA LEU A 195 -17.56 -7.42 15.81
C LEU A 195 -18.42 -6.19 15.46
N ALA A 196 -19.26 -5.75 16.40
CA ALA A 196 -20.05 -4.53 16.23
C ALA A 196 -19.17 -3.28 16.03
N THR A 197 -18.03 -3.22 16.72
CA THR A 197 -17.04 -2.14 16.56
C THR A 197 -16.40 -2.18 15.17
N LEU A 198 -16.03 -3.36 14.67
CA LEU A 198 -15.50 -3.51 13.30
C LEU A 198 -16.51 -3.01 12.28
N GLN A 199 -17.78 -3.41 12.43
CA GLN A 199 -18.86 -3.00 11.54
C GLN A 199 -19.16 -1.51 11.56
N GLU A 200 -19.23 -0.90 12.76
CA GLU A 200 -19.46 0.54 12.92
C GLU A 200 -18.39 1.39 12.20
N LEU A 201 -17.14 0.92 12.25
CA LEU A 201 -15.97 1.66 11.79
C LEU A 201 -15.44 1.22 10.42
N ASN A 202 -16.15 0.32 9.72
CA ASN A 202 -15.72 -0.24 8.43
C ASN A 202 -14.33 -0.90 8.49
N LEU A 203 -14.00 -1.55 9.61
CA LEU A 203 -12.73 -2.21 9.81
C LEU A 203 -12.77 -3.64 9.28
N LEU A 204 -11.69 -4.02 8.64
CA LEU A 204 -11.44 -5.37 8.17
C LEU A 204 -10.53 -6.10 9.18
N TYR A 205 -10.67 -7.42 9.23
CA TYR A 205 -9.96 -8.28 10.16
C TYR A 205 -9.43 -9.53 9.46
N ASP A 206 -8.25 -9.98 9.85
CA ASP A 206 -7.70 -11.29 9.49
C ASP A 206 -6.95 -11.88 10.70
N ARG A 207 -6.82 -13.20 10.74
CA ARG A 207 -6.11 -13.91 11.81
C ARG A 207 -5.48 -15.19 11.28
N ASP A 208 -4.21 -15.39 11.61
CA ASP A 208 -3.47 -16.63 11.36
C ASP A 208 -3.08 -17.32 12.68
N ALA A 209 -2.13 -18.25 12.62
CA ALA A 209 -1.66 -18.98 13.79
C ALA A 209 -0.80 -18.13 14.74
N ASP A 210 -0.22 -17.03 14.24
CA ASP A 210 0.79 -16.24 14.93
C ASP A 210 0.24 -14.90 15.42
N GLY A 211 -0.84 -14.38 14.83
CA GLY A 211 -1.43 -13.12 15.26
C GLY A 211 -2.69 -12.68 14.51
N GLU A 212 -3.06 -11.43 14.75
CA GLU A 212 -4.23 -10.78 14.15
C GLU A 212 -3.82 -9.54 13.35
N PHE A 213 -4.65 -9.20 12.38
CA PHE A 213 -4.47 -8.04 11.52
C PHE A 213 -5.77 -7.28 11.44
N LEU A 214 -5.75 -6.04 11.89
CA LEU A 214 -6.86 -5.11 11.70
C LEU A 214 -6.41 -4.07 10.69
N HIS A 215 -7.30 -3.68 9.80
CA HIS A 215 -7.02 -2.60 8.87
C HIS A 215 -8.27 -1.90 8.37
N PHE A 216 -8.10 -0.70 7.82
CA PHE A 216 -9.14 -0.03 7.05
C PHE A 216 -8.54 0.75 5.89
N TYR A 217 -9.36 1.00 4.88
CA TYR A 217 -8.97 1.75 3.70
C TYR A 217 -9.70 3.09 3.64
N THR A 218 -8.99 4.13 3.17
CA THR A 218 -9.61 5.40 2.80
C THR A 218 -10.32 5.28 1.46
N ALA A 219 -11.18 6.25 1.13
CA ALA A 219 -11.55 6.51 -0.25
C ALA A 219 -10.30 6.78 -1.13
N THR A 220 -10.41 6.49 -2.42
CA THR A 220 -9.33 6.72 -3.40
C THR A 220 -9.24 8.19 -3.78
N VAL A 221 -8.02 8.74 -3.74
CA VAL A 221 -7.69 10.10 -4.19
C VAL A 221 -6.82 9.99 -5.44
N GLY A 222 -7.39 10.27 -6.61
CA GLY A 222 -6.72 10.05 -7.89
C GLY A 222 -6.54 8.55 -8.15
N THR A 223 -5.29 8.08 -8.18
CA THR A 223 -4.93 6.66 -8.36
C THR A 223 -4.47 5.97 -7.08
N VAL A 224 -4.41 6.69 -5.96
CA VAL A 224 -3.86 6.21 -4.70
C VAL A 224 -4.94 6.21 -3.61
N PHE A 225 -4.93 5.19 -2.76
CA PHE A 225 -5.66 5.20 -1.48
C PHE A 225 -4.69 4.89 -0.34
N PHE A 226 -5.13 5.11 0.88
CA PHE A 226 -4.33 4.81 2.07
C PHE A 226 -4.96 3.68 2.86
N GLU A 227 -4.10 2.94 3.55
CA GLU A 227 -4.47 1.88 4.45
C GLU A 227 -3.88 2.19 5.83
N MET A 228 -4.67 2.00 6.88
CA MET A 228 -4.16 2.01 8.24
C MET A 228 -4.21 0.58 8.75
N VAL A 229 -3.12 0.12 9.38
CA VAL A 229 -2.97 -1.27 9.81
C VAL A 229 -2.52 -1.35 11.27
N GLU A 230 -3.00 -2.36 11.96
CA GLU A 230 -2.50 -2.77 13.27
C GLU A 230 -2.23 -4.27 13.21
N ARG A 231 -0.96 -4.65 13.40
CA ARG A 231 -0.51 -6.04 13.50
C ARG A 231 -0.43 -6.39 14.98
N ARG A 232 -1.16 -7.41 15.40
CA ARG A 232 -1.16 -7.91 16.78
C ARG A 232 -0.47 -9.26 16.83
N GLY A 233 0.33 -9.49 17.87
CA GLY A 233 1.11 -10.73 17.99
C GLY A 233 2.16 -10.81 16.88
N GLY A 234 2.28 -11.98 16.25
CA GLY A 234 3.27 -12.28 15.21
C GLY A 234 2.77 -12.16 13.76
N TYR A 235 1.62 -11.54 13.51
CA TYR A 235 1.03 -11.48 12.17
C TYR A 235 1.95 -10.76 11.15
N ASP A 236 2.45 -11.49 10.15
CA ASP A 236 3.34 -10.97 9.09
C ASP A 236 2.67 -10.93 7.70
N GLY A 237 1.38 -11.27 7.62
CA GLY A 237 0.59 -11.24 6.38
C GLY A 237 0.17 -9.83 5.91
N TYR A 238 -0.77 -9.74 4.97
CA TYR A 238 -1.23 -8.46 4.41
C TYR A 238 -2.76 -8.38 4.27
N GLY A 239 -3.50 -9.20 5.02
CA GLY A 239 -4.96 -9.26 4.91
C GLY A 239 -5.44 -9.69 3.52
N ALA A 240 -4.71 -10.60 2.85
CA ALA A 240 -5.05 -11.08 1.51
C ALA A 240 -6.50 -11.62 1.40
N PRO A 241 -7.08 -12.31 2.40
CA PRO A 241 -8.50 -12.70 2.38
C PRO A 241 -9.48 -11.52 2.29
N ASN A 242 -9.09 -10.31 2.69
CA ASN A 242 -9.93 -9.12 2.66
C ASN A 242 -9.85 -8.37 1.31
N ALA A 243 -8.87 -8.69 0.48
CA ALA A 243 -8.65 -8.00 -0.79
C ALA A 243 -9.82 -8.15 -1.79
N PRO A 244 -10.52 -9.30 -1.92
CA PRO A 244 -11.70 -9.40 -2.79
C PRO A 244 -12.83 -8.44 -2.40
N VAL A 245 -13.05 -8.26 -1.09
CA VAL A 245 -14.06 -7.33 -0.56
C VAL A 245 -13.67 -5.90 -0.92
N ARG A 246 -12.40 -5.52 -0.69
CA ARG A 246 -11.88 -4.20 -1.12
C ARG A 246 -12.09 -4.00 -2.62
N HIS A 247 -11.74 -4.98 -3.45
CA HIS A 247 -11.89 -4.89 -4.91
C HIS A 247 -13.33 -4.68 -5.35
N ALA A 248 -14.28 -5.39 -4.73
CA ALA A 248 -15.70 -5.21 -5.00
C ALA A 248 -16.16 -3.79 -4.64
N VAL A 249 -15.85 -3.31 -3.44
CA VAL A 249 -16.30 -1.97 -3.00
C VAL A 249 -15.64 -0.86 -3.83
N GLN A 250 -14.36 -0.98 -4.16
CA GLN A 250 -13.67 -0.01 -5.03
C GLN A 250 -14.26 0.00 -6.45
N TYR A 251 -14.63 -1.17 -6.98
CA TYR A 251 -15.30 -1.27 -8.27
C TYR A 251 -16.66 -0.59 -8.25
N ASP A 252 -17.47 -0.85 -7.22
CA ASP A 252 -18.79 -0.24 -7.06
C ASP A 252 -18.71 1.27 -6.83
N HIS A 253 -17.71 1.77 -6.12
CA HIS A 253 -17.50 3.21 -5.96
C HIS A 253 -17.20 3.91 -7.30
N LEU A 254 -16.50 3.24 -8.22
CA LEU A 254 -16.15 3.78 -9.53
C LEU A 254 -17.25 3.63 -10.59
N HIS A 255 -18.13 2.63 -10.47
CA HIS A 255 -19.10 2.25 -11.50
C HIS A 255 -20.56 2.23 -11.03
N GLY A 256 -20.80 2.37 -9.73
CA GLY A 256 -22.14 2.39 -9.14
C GLY A 256 -22.89 3.70 -9.40
N PRO A 257 -24.22 3.71 -9.24
CA PRO A 257 -25.01 4.93 -9.33
C PRO A 257 -24.57 5.91 -8.22
N LYS A 258 -24.32 7.17 -8.61
CA LYS A 258 -24.05 8.28 -7.69
C LYS A 258 -25.31 8.69 -6.94
#